data_AF-A0A923YIH2-F1
#
_entry.id   AF-A0A923YIH2-F1
#
_cell.length_a   1.000
_cell.length_b   1.000
_cell.length_c   1.000
_cell.angle_alpha   90.00
_cell.angle_beta   90.00
_cell.angle_gamma   90.00
#
_symmetry.space_group_name_H-M   'P 1'
#
loop_
_entity.id
_entity.type
_entity.pdbx_description
1 polymer ?
#
loop_
_entity_poly.entity_id
_entity_poly.type
_entity_poly.pdbx_seq_one_letter_code
_entity_poly.pdbx_strand_id
1 'polypeptide(L)' 'WLRLTIREGRNRQVRRMTAAVGLPTLRLVRWQVGEWSLDGIAPGQWRELAIG' A
#
# COMPACT_ATOMS: atom_id res chain seq x y z
N TRP A 1 13.55 -3.37 -3.60
CA TRP A 1 12.13 -3.13 -3.23
C TRP A 1 12.00 -3.17 -1.72
N LEU A 2 11.13 -2.34 -1.14
CA LEU A 2 10.87 -2.29 0.30
C LEU A 2 9.44 -2.74 0.57
N ARG A 3 9.23 -3.51 1.64
CA ARG A 3 7.90 -3.75 2.23
C ARG A 3 7.81 -2.91 3.50
N LEU A 4 6.75 -2.11 3.60
CA LEU A 4 6.55 -1.17 4.70
C LEU A 4 5.10 -1.23 5.18
N THR A 5 4.94 -1.34 6.51
CA THR A 5 3.64 -1.34 7.19
C THR A 5 3.58 -0.11 8.10
N ILE A 6 2.52 0.68 7.99
CA ILE A 6 2.26 1.86 8.83
C ILE A 6 0.84 1.79 9.39
N ARG A 7 0.63 2.42 10.55
CA ARG A 7 -0.68 2.49 11.22
C ARG A 7 -1.38 3.85 11.08
N GLU A 8 -0.70 4.85 10.52
CA GLU A 8 -1.28 6.15 10.17
C GLU A 8 -1.26 6.36 8.64
N GLY A 9 -2.02 7.35 8.16
CA GLY A 9 -2.24 7.61 6.73
C GLY A 9 -2.14 9.09 6.37
N ARG A 10 -1.11 9.80 6.82
CA ARG A 10 -0.95 11.23 6.50
C ARG A 10 -0.79 11.44 4.98
N ASN A 11 -1.12 12.64 4.49
CA ASN A 11 -0.99 12.97 3.07
C ASN A 11 0.44 12.66 2.56
N ARG A 12 0.51 11.79 1.54
CA ARG A 12 1.75 11.31 0.88
C ARG A 12 2.82 10.80 1.86
N GLN A 13 2.42 10.24 3.00
CA GLN A 13 3.32 9.90 4.09
C GLN A 13 4.52 9.04 3.65
N VAL A 14 4.27 7.90 3.01
CA VAL A 14 5.36 6.99 2.57
C VAL A 14 6.32 7.73 1.63
N ARG A 15 5.81 8.51 0.67
CA ARG A 15 6.66 9.27 -0.26
C ARG A 15 7.52 10.30 0.46
N ARG A 16 6.98 10.98 1.48
CA ARG A 16 7.74 11.93 2.31
C ARG A 16 8.78 11.22 3.18
N MET A 17 8.43 10.08 3.78
CA MET A 17 9.34 9.28 4.60
C MET A 17 10.57 8.82 3.79
N THR A 18 10.38 8.27 2.59
CA THR A 18 11.53 7.79 1.82
C THR A 18 12.36 8.94 1.23
N ALA A 19 11.74 10.05 0.82
CA ALA A 19 12.47 11.24 0.38
C ALA A 19 13.33 11.85 1.50
N ALA A 20 12.84 11.83 2.74
CA ALA A 20 13.58 12.35 3.90
C ALA A 20 14.90 11.61 4.18
N VAL A 21 15.03 10.36 3.73
CA VAL A 21 16.26 9.57 3.84
C VAL A 21 17.06 9.50 2.52
N GLY A 22 16.76 10.38 1.55
CA GLY A 22 17.48 10.45 0.28
C GLY A 22 17.11 9.38 -0.75
N LEU A 23 16.02 8.63 -0.53
CA LEU A 23 15.58 7.51 -1.37
C LEU A 23 14.17 7.75 -1.92
N PRO A 24 13.99 8.59 -2.96
CA PRO A 24 12.66 8.94 -3.45
C PRO A 24 11.88 7.73 -3.97
N THR A 25 10.58 7.66 -3.66
CA THR A 25 9.70 6.56 -4.08
C THR A 25 9.38 6.64 -5.59
N LEU A 26 9.85 5.65 -6.36
CA LEU A 26 9.54 5.50 -7.79
C LEU A 26 8.14 4.89 -8.01
N ARG A 27 7.83 3.79 -7.34
CA ARG A 27 6.53 3.10 -7.39
C ARG A 27 6.06 2.77 -5.98
N LEU A 28 4.79 3.04 -5.71
CA LEU A 28 4.13 2.72 -4.45
C LEU A 28 2.92 1.84 -4.75
N VAL A 29 2.92 0.62 -4.21
CA VAL A 29 1.79 -0.31 -4.29
C VAL A 29 1.29 -0.55 -2.88
N ARG A 30 0.00 -0.29 -2.63
CA ARG A 30 -0.63 -0.62 -1.37
C ARG A 30 -1.10 -2.08 -1.44
N TRP A 31 -0.31 -2.97 -0.83
CA TRP A 31 -0.54 -4.42 -0.90
C TRP A 31 -1.66 -4.91 0.03
N GLN A 32 -1.82 -4.31 1.21
CA GLN A 32 -2.72 -4.78 2.25
C GLN A 32 -3.26 -3.61 3.10
N VAL A 33 -4.50 -3.73 3.58
CA VAL A 33 -5.14 -2.84 4.56
C VAL A 33 -5.86 -3.70 5.59
N GLY A 34 -5.42 -3.66 6.85
CA GLY A 34 -5.94 -4.57 7.87
C GLY A 34 -5.74 -6.02 7.44
N GLU A 35 -6.80 -6.81 7.43
CA GLU A 35 -6.77 -8.22 7.02
C GLU A 35 -6.92 -8.40 5.49
N TRP A 36 -7.26 -7.34 4.76
CA TRP A 36 -7.53 -7.39 3.32
C TRP A 36 -6.26 -7.21 2.50
N SER A 37 -5.90 -8.19 1.68
CA SER A 37 -4.75 -8.13 0.76
C SER A 37 -5.18 -8.15 -0.71
N LEU A 38 -4.25 -7.79 -1.60
CA LEU A 38 -4.42 -7.91 -3.06
C LEU A 38 -4.17 -9.33 -3.60
N ASP A 39 -4.01 -10.33 -2.72
CA ASP A 39 -3.75 -11.69 -3.17
C ASP A 39 -4.89 -12.20 -4.06
N GLY A 40 -4.51 -12.75 -5.22
CA GLY A 40 -5.45 -13.20 -6.25
C GLY A 40 -6.19 -12.09 -7.03
N ILE A 41 -5.89 -10.80 -6.84
CA ILE A 41 -6.55 -9.69 -7.56
C ILE A 41 -5.57 -9.04 -8.55
N ALA A 42 -5.85 -9.18 -9.85
CA ALA A 42 -5.05 -8.55 -10.90
C ALA A 42 -5.29 -7.02 -10.98
N PRO A 43 -4.34 -6.23 -11.52
CA PRO A 43 -4.54 -4.80 -11.71
C PRO A 43 -5.81 -4.49 -12.51
N GLY A 44 -6.63 -3.56 -12.01
CA GLY A 44 -7.90 -3.18 -12.63
C GLY A 44 -9.06 -4.13 -12.35
N GLN A 45 -8.82 -5.28 -11.70
CA GLN A 45 -9.86 -6.19 -11.27
C GLN A 45 -10.30 -5.89 -9.83
N TRP A 46 -11.48 -6.37 -9.48
CA TRP A 46 -12.05 -6.28 -8.15
C TRP A 46 -12.75 -7.59 -7.80
N ARG A 47 -13.00 -7.80 -6.51
CA ARG A 47 -13.74 -8.94 -5.99
C ARG A 47 -14.68 -8.45 -4.89
N GLU A 48 -15.95 -8.83 -4.99
CA GLU A 48 -16.92 -8.63 -3.93
C GLU A 48 -16.63 -9.57 -2.75
N LEU A 49 -16.85 -9.06 -1.54
CA LEU A 49 -16.73 -9.83 -0.31
C LEU A 49 -18.14 -10.22 0.13
N ALA A 50 -18.36 -11.51 0.40
CA ALA A 50 -19.57 -11.94 1.08
C ALA A 50 -19.55 -11.36 2.50
N ILE A 51 -20.55 -10.54 2.84
CA ILE A 51 -20.76 -10.10 4.22
C ILE A 51 -21.45 -11.25 4.92
N GLY A 52 -20.75 -11.87 5.88
CA GLY A 52 -21.32 -12.84 6.83
C GLY A 52 -21.77 -12.16 8.11
#